data_AF-A0A2W4TQS4-F1
#
_entry.id   AF-A0A2W4TQS4-F1
#
_cell.length_a   1.000
_cell.length_b   1.000
_cell.length_c   1.000
_cell.angle_alpha   90.00
_cell.angle_beta   90.00
_cell.angle_gamma   90.00
#
_symmetry.space_group_name_H-M   'P 1'
#
loop_
_entity.id
_entity.type
_entity.pdbx_description
1 polymer ?
#
loop_
_entity_poly.entity_id
_entity_poly.type
_entity_poly.pdbx_seq_one_letter_code
_entity_poly.pdbx_strand_id
1 'polypeptide(L)'
;MTFFQRSRQWLSALALVLLLTISTGCTATAESPTTTNVGYSQLERGNSDAGQAYGDWVVNAAQGLVSDAYVRDNDKLGVVITNSVEPSEVKDLSRSLLQGFRQSFPNKDLKVLVYAPDKELILQANYDSQSQEVVYEQPS
;
A
#
# COMPACT_ATOMS: atom_id res chain seq x y z
N MET A 1 19.69 46.56 44.70
CA MET A 1 18.69 45.51 44.94
C MET A 1 17.78 45.35 43.73
N THR A 2 18.18 44.57 42.73
CA THR A 2 17.38 44.31 41.51
C THR A 2 17.88 43.05 40.78
N PHE A 3 17.88 41.89 41.45
CA PHE A 3 18.20 40.60 40.79
C PHE A 3 17.28 39.43 41.21
N PHE A 4 16.36 39.64 42.14
CA PHE A 4 15.56 38.56 42.75
C PHE A 4 14.13 38.38 42.18
N GLN A 5 13.72 39.15 41.17
CA GLN A 5 12.37 39.03 40.59
C GLN A 5 12.31 38.28 39.25
N ARG A 6 13.45 38.05 38.58
CA ARG A 6 13.49 37.40 37.25
C ARG A 6 13.49 35.87 37.28
N SER A 7 13.76 35.27 38.45
CA SER A 7 13.81 33.81 38.65
C SER A 7 12.43 33.15 38.77
N ARG A 8 11.38 33.91 39.15
CA ARG A 8 10.03 33.38 39.39
C ARG A 8 9.22 33.10 38.11
N GLN A 9 9.57 33.70 36.98
CA GLN A 9 8.84 33.52 35.71
C GLN A 9 9.28 32.28 34.92
N TRP A 10 10.48 31.74 35.15
CA TRP A 10 10.98 30.57 34.42
C TRP A 10 10.45 29.23 35.00
N LEU A 11 10.13 29.18 36.30
CA LEU A 11 9.56 27.99 36.93
C LEU A 11 8.09 27.74 36.56
N SER A 12 7.37 28.79 36.15
CA SER A 12 5.94 28.68 35.79
C SER A 12 5.73 28.05 34.41
N ALA A 13 6.72 28.15 33.51
CA ALA A 13 6.66 27.55 32.17
C ALA A 13 7.00 26.05 32.17
N LEU A 14 7.83 25.58 33.11
CA LEU A 14 8.21 24.17 33.19
C LEU A 14 7.13 23.29 33.84
N ALA A 15 6.26 23.86 34.68
CA ALA A 15 5.15 23.14 35.31
C ALA A 15 3.97 22.87 34.35
N LEU A 16 3.81 23.68 33.30
CA LEU A 16 2.70 23.54 32.35
C LEU A 16 2.91 22.39 31.35
N VAL A 17 4.15 21.95 31.15
CA VAL A 17 4.51 20.87 30.21
C VAL A 17 4.39 19.47 30.85
N LEU A 18 4.38 19.40 32.19
CA LEU A 18 4.34 18.12 32.94
C LEU A 18 2.92 17.58 33.22
N LEU A 19 1.87 18.22 32.68
CA LEU A 19 0.47 17.82 32.90
C LEU A 19 -0.19 17.09 31.72
N LEU A 20 0.57 16.73 30.68
CA LEU A 20 0.03 16.06 29.48
C LEU A 20 0.18 14.53 29.44
N THR A 21 0.60 13.91 30.55
CA THR A 21 0.56 12.46 30.71
C THR A 21 -0.53 12.07 31.71
N ILE A 22 -1.75 11.85 31.22
CA ILE A 22 -2.69 10.78 31.61
C ILE A 22 -3.88 10.92 30.64
N SER A 23 -3.87 10.18 29.52
CA SER A 23 -5.10 9.78 28.84
C SER A 23 -5.37 8.32 29.17
N THR A 24 -6.11 8.10 30.24
CA THR A 24 -6.88 6.87 30.39
C THR A 24 -8.15 7.04 29.58
N GLY A 25 -8.30 6.23 28.53
CA GLY A 25 -9.51 6.15 27.73
C GLY A 25 -9.81 4.70 27.44
N CYS A 26 -10.81 4.16 28.14
CA CYS A 26 -11.42 2.87 27.84
C CYS A 26 -11.86 2.83 26.38
N THR A 27 -11.57 1.74 25.68
CA THR A 27 -12.39 1.33 24.55
C THR A 27 -13.10 0.04 24.92
N ALA A 28 -14.42 0.13 24.88
CA ALA A 28 -15.35 -0.97 25.04
C ALA A 28 -15.03 -2.10 24.05
N THR A 29 -15.35 -3.32 24.49
CA THR A 29 -15.43 -4.51 23.64
C THR A 29 -16.25 -4.22 22.39
N ALA A 30 -15.62 -4.34 21.22
CA ALA A 30 -16.30 -4.76 20.02
C ALA A 30 -15.63 -6.06 19.62
N GLU A 31 -16.28 -7.18 19.91
CA GLU A 31 -16.08 -8.39 19.12
C GLU A 31 -16.29 -7.96 17.67
N SER A 32 -15.21 -7.95 16.88
CA SER A 32 -15.36 -7.82 15.43
C SER A 32 -16.44 -8.83 15.03
N PRO A 33 -17.50 -8.42 14.32
CA PRO A 33 -18.44 -9.39 13.80
C PRO A 33 -17.60 -10.33 12.95
N THR A 34 -17.44 -11.55 13.46
CA THR A 34 -16.91 -12.67 12.71
C THR A 34 -18.03 -13.05 11.76
N THR A 35 -18.28 -12.18 10.79
CA THR A 35 -18.97 -12.54 9.57
C THR A 35 -17.91 -13.26 8.76
N THR A 36 -17.58 -14.48 9.19
CA THR A 36 -16.99 -15.47 8.29
C THR A 36 -18.11 -15.89 7.35
N ASN A 37 -18.50 -14.99 6.47
CA ASN A 37 -19.13 -15.39 5.23
C ASN A 37 -18.01 -16.01 4.41
N VAL A 38 -17.74 -17.30 4.65
CA VAL A 38 -16.89 -18.11 3.79
C VAL A 38 -17.64 -18.28 2.48
N GLY A 39 -17.71 -17.19 1.71
CA GLY A 39 -18.18 -17.20 0.34
C GLY A 39 -17.12 -17.93 -0.47
N TYR A 40 -17.33 -19.23 -0.67
CA TYR A 40 -16.61 -20.07 -1.63
C TYR A 40 -16.84 -19.53 -3.05
N SER A 41 -16.27 -18.38 -3.44
CA SER A 41 -16.22 -17.92 -4.86
C SER A 41 -15.47 -16.60 -5.13
N GLN A 42 -14.63 -16.06 -4.25
CA GLN A 42 -13.68 -15.03 -4.65
C GLN A 42 -12.28 -15.62 -4.59
N LEU A 43 -11.65 -15.78 -5.75
CA LEU A 43 -10.24 -16.14 -5.82
C LEU A 43 -9.47 -15.13 -4.96
N GLU A 44 -8.70 -15.61 -3.99
CA GLU A 44 -7.90 -14.74 -3.14
C GLU A 44 -6.99 -13.88 -4.02
N ARG A 45 -7.04 -12.57 -3.78
CA ARG A 45 -6.18 -11.63 -4.49
C ARG A 45 -4.73 -11.87 -4.09
N GLY A 46 -4.42 -12.36 -2.90
CA GLY A 46 -3.07 -12.78 -2.50
C GLY A 46 -2.98 -14.21 -1.98
N ASN A 47 -1.81 -14.85 -2.10
CA ASN A 47 -1.49 -16.11 -1.39
C ASN A 47 -0.78 -15.87 -0.05
N SER A 48 -0.81 -14.65 0.46
CA SER A 48 -0.33 -14.22 1.79
C SER A 48 -1.18 -13.04 2.28
N ASP A 49 -1.16 -12.76 3.58
CA ASP A 49 -1.88 -11.60 4.14
C ASP A 49 -1.44 -10.27 3.51
N ALA A 50 -0.13 -10.09 3.33
CA ALA A 50 0.43 -8.90 2.68
C ALA A 50 0.03 -8.84 1.19
N GLY A 51 0.03 -9.97 0.50
CA GLY A 51 -0.40 -10.07 -0.90
C GLY A 51 -1.88 -9.76 -1.06
N GLN A 52 -2.71 -10.23 -0.15
CA GLN A 52 -4.15 -9.99 -0.15
C GLN A 52 -4.42 -8.50 0.08
N ALA A 53 -3.82 -7.93 1.12
CA ALA A 53 -3.95 -6.50 1.43
C ALA A 53 -3.47 -5.61 0.27
N TYR A 54 -2.36 -5.96 -0.38
CA TYR A 54 -1.85 -5.18 -1.51
C TYR A 54 -2.75 -5.31 -2.74
N GLY A 55 -3.23 -6.51 -3.06
CA GLY A 55 -4.18 -6.73 -4.15
C GLY A 55 -5.49 -5.96 -3.94
N ASP A 56 -6.01 -5.94 -2.72
CA ASP A 56 -7.19 -5.15 -2.34
C ASP A 56 -6.91 -3.65 -2.46
N TRP A 57 -5.75 -3.19 -2.00
CA TRP A 57 -5.34 -1.80 -2.12
C TRP A 57 -5.26 -1.35 -3.59
N VAL A 58 -4.68 -2.16 -4.49
CA VAL A 58 -4.54 -1.83 -5.92
C VAL A 58 -5.90 -1.57 -6.56
N VAL A 59 -6.86 -2.48 -6.38
CA VAL A 59 -8.21 -2.33 -6.99
C VAL A 59 -8.91 -1.08 -6.46
N ASN A 60 -8.79 -0.81 -5.15
CA ASN A 60 -9.40 0.36 -4.53
C ASN A 60 -8.72 1.68 -4.97
N ALA A 61 -7.39 1.71 -5.01
CA ALA A 61 -6.60 2.90 -5.32
C ALA A 61 -6.67 3.27 -6.82
N ALA A 62 -6.87 2.28 -7.70
CA ALA A 62 -6.95 2.50 -9.13
C ALA A 62 -8.27 3.16 -9.59
N GLN A 63 -9.25 3.35 -8.71
CA GLN A 63 -10.51 4.07 -8.99
C GLN A 63 -11.22 3.61 -10.28
N GLY A 64 -11.20 2.31 -10.58
CA GLY A 64 -11.84 1.72 -11.78
C GLY A 64 -10.96 1.64 -13.03
N LEU A 65 -9.69 2.06 -12.97
CA LEU A 65 -8.69 1.78 -14.02
C LEU A 65 -8.23 0.32 -14.01
N VAL A 66 -8.28 -0.32 -12.85
CA VAL A 66 -7.99 -1.74 -12.65
C VAL A 66 -9.28 -2.47 -12.28
N SER A 67 -9.59 -3.52 -13.02
CA SER A 67 -10.73 -4.40 -12.74
C SER A 67 -10.39 -5.46 -11.70
N ASP A 68 -9.20 -6.05 -11.79
CA ASP A 68 -8.72 -7.08 -10.89
C ASP A 68 -7.21 -6.96 -10.64
N ALA A 69 -6.78 -7.38 -9.46
CA ALA A 69 -5.37 -7.48 -9.10
C ALA A 69 -5.10 -8.74 -8.28
N TYR A 70 -3.99 -9.41 -8.57
CA TYR A 70 -3.57 -10.65 -7.93
C TYR A 70 -2.08 -10.59 -7.58
N VAL A 71 -1.74 -10.81 -6.31
CA VAL A 71 -0.37 -10.95 -5.84
C VAL A 71 -0.06 -12.43 -5.62
N ARG A 72 1.06 -12.91 -6.17
CA ARG A 72 1.54 -14.27 -5.96
C ARG A 72 2.99 -14.25 -5.50
N ASP A 73 3.30 -15.16 -4.58
CA ASP A 73 4.63 -15.45 -4.04
C ASP A 73 5.34 -14.24 -3.40
N ASN A 74 4.60 -13.16 -3.12
CA ASN A 74 5.10 -11.90 -2.59
C ASN A 74 6.13 -11.19 -3.49
N ASP A 75 6.14 -11.51 -4.79
CA ASP A 75 7.07 -10.94 -5.79
C ASP A 75 6.40 -10.67 -7.16
N LYS A 76 5.21 -11.22 -7.42
CA LYS A 76 4.47 -11.05 -8.68
C LYS A 76 3.14 -10.38 -8.43
N LEU A 77 2.88 -9.28 -9.13
CA LEU A 77 1.60 -8.59 -9.19
C LEU A 77 1.02 -8.72 -10.60
N GLY A 78 -0.08 -9.43 -10.75
CA GLY A 78 -0.90 -9.42 -11.97
C GLY A 78 -2.03 -8.39 -11.85
N VAL A 79 -2.23 -7.57 -12.86
CA VAL A 79 -3.23 -6.50 -12.88
C VAL A 79 -4.00 -6.55 -14.20
N VAL A 80 -5.32 -6.57 -14.14
CA VAL A 80 -6.20 -6.50 -15.31
C VAL A 80 -6.76 -5.09 -15.42
N ILE A 81 -6.37 -4.35 -16.46
CA ILE A 81 -6.85 -2.98 -16.68
C ILE A 81 -8.25 -2.98 -17.31
N THR A 82 -8.94 -1.86 -17.19
CA THR A 82 -10.21 -1.62 -17.89
C THR A 82 -9.97 -0.93 -19.24
N ASN A 83 -11.01 -0.86 -20.09
CA ASN A 83 -10.97 -0.13 -21.36
C ASN A 83 -10.77 1.40 -21.18
N SER A 84 -10.78 1.90 -19.95
CA SER A 84 -10.58 3.32 -19.64
C SER A 84 -9.10 3.73 -19.60
N VAL A 85 -8.18 2.77 -19.60
CA VAL A 85 -6.73 3.03 -19.59
C VAL A 85 -6.23 3.09 -21.03
N GLU A 86 -5.65 4.21 -21.45
CA GLU A 86 -5.09 4.32 -22.79
C GLU A 86 -3.78 3.52 -22.91
N PRO A 87 -3.44 2.94 -24.07
CA PRO A 87 -2.20 2.19 -24.26
C PRO A 87 -0.92 2.95 -23.85
N SER A 88 -0.91 4.28 -24.04
CA SER A 88 0.19 5.16 -23.63
C SER A 88 0.33 5.28 -22.11
N GLU A 89 -0.74 5.11 -21.35
CA GLU A 89 -0.77 5.27 -19.89
C GLU A 89 -0.38 3.99 -19.15
N VAL A 90 -0.46 2.83 -19.80
CA VAL A 90 -0.17 1.50 -19.20
C VAL A 90 1.20 1.50 -18.52
N LYS A 91 2.20 2.11 -19.15
CA LYS A 91 3.56 2.20 -18.61
C LYS A 91 3.60 3.02 -17.32
N ASP A 92 2.96 4.18 -17.29
CA ASP A 92 2.95 5.05 -16.11
C ASP A 92 2.11 4.45 -14.97
N LEU A 93 0.99 3.80 -15.29
CA LEU A 93 0.21 3.01 -14.34
C LEU A 93 1.07 1.91 -13.71
N SER A 94 1.75 1.11 -14.54
CA SER A 94 2.62 0.03 -14.05
C SER A 94 3.76 0.54 -13.16
N ARG A 95 4.31 1.73 -13.45
CA ARG A 95 5.34 2.37 -12.63
C ARG A 95 4.79 2.71 -11.24
N SER A 96 3.62 3.34 -11.17
CA SER A 96 2.97 3.70 -9.90
C SER A 96 2.65 2.47 -9.06
N LEU A 97 2.12 1.42 -9.70
CA LEU A 97 1.86 0.13 -9.06
C LEU A 97 3.14 -0.54 -8.55
N LEU A 98 4.21 -0.49 -9.33
CA LEU A 98 5.50 -1.04 -8.91
C LEU A 98 6.09 -0.28 -7.71
N GLN A 99 5.93 1.05 -7.65
CA GLN A 99 6.38 1.84 -6.50
C GLN A 99 5.68 1.42 -5.20
N GLY A 100 4.35 1.26 -5.23
CA GLY A 100 3.60 0.72 -4.08
C GLY A 100 4.01 -0.71 -3.73
N PHE A 101 4.31 -1.52 -4.74
CA PHE A 101 4.66 -2.93 -4.56
C PHE A 101 6.02 -3.06 -3.87
N ARG A 102 6.99 -2.22 -4.25
CA ARG A 102 8.31 -2.11 -3.58
C ARG A 102 8.20 -1.73 -2.11
N GLN A 103 7.24 -0.87 -1.76
CA GLN A 103 7.01 -0.49 -0.37
C GLN A 103 6.43 -1.64 0.46
N SER A 104 5.56 -2.44 -0.16
CA SER A 104 4.88 -3.56 0.50
C SER A 104 5.78 -4.80 0.61
N PHE A 105 6.71 -4.97 -0.35
CA PHE A 105 7.60 -6.12 -0.45
C PHE A 105 9.06 -5.66 -0.66
N PRO A 106 9.71 -5.11 0.38
CA PRO A 106 11.06 -4.57 0.28
C PRO A 106 12.11 -5.68 0.07
N ASN A 107 13.25 -5.30 -0.51
CA ASN A 107 14.45 -6.15 -0.70
C ASN A 107 14.18 -7.41 -1.54
N LYS A 108 13.32 -7.29 -2.55
CA LYS A 108 12.96 -8.37 -3.48
C LYS A 108 12.97 -7.85 -4.90
N ASP A 109 13.29 -8.75 -5.82
CA ASP A 109 13.01 -8.53 -7.23
C ASP A 109 11.51 -8.67 -7.43
N LEU A 110 10.91 -7.74 -8.15
CA LEU A 110 9.45 -7.66 -8.28
C LEU A 110 9.04 -7.65 -9.73
N LYS A 111 7.90 -8.26 -10.01
CA LYS A 111 7.31 -8.32 -11.35
C LYS A 111 5.90 -7.77 -11.32
N VAL A 112 5.61 -6.82 -12.19
CA VAL A 112 4.25 -6.34 -12.47
C VAL A 112 3.86 -6.78 -13.87
N LEU A 113 2.80 -7.57 -13.95
CA LEU A 113 2.20 -8.11 -15.17
C LEU A 113 0.90 -7.36 -15.42
N VAL A 114 0.82 -6.59 -16.50
CA VAL A 114 -0.37 -5.85 -16.87
C VAL A 114 -1.07 -6.54 -18.01
N TYR A 115 -2.33 -6.89 -17.77
CA TYR A 115 -3.21 -7.57 -18.71
C TYR A 115 -4.29 -6.62 -19.21
N ALA A 116 -4.59 -6.69 -20.50
CA ALA A 116 -5.73 -6.03 -21.12
C ALA A 116 -7.07 -6.59 -20.61
N PRO A 117 -8.22 -5.94 -20.90
CA PRO A 117 -9.53 -6.40 -20.46
C PRO A 117 -9.92 -7.82 -20.92
N ASP A 118 -9.36 -8.28 -22.03
CA ASP A 118 -9.50 -9.64 -22.57
C ASP A 118 -8.52 -10.65 -21.94
N LYS A 119 -7.71 -10.20 -20.98
CA LYS A 119 -6.67 -10.95 -20.25
C LYS A 119 -5.43 -11.28 -21.07
N GLU A 120 -5.21 -10.61 -22.19
CA GLU A 120 -3.92 -10.66 -22.88
C GLU A 120 -2.86 -9.89 -22.08
N LEU A 121 -1.67 -10.47 -21.87
CA LEU A 121 -0.56 -9.73 -21.26
C LEU A 121 -0.10 -8.66 -22.25
N ILE A 122 0.01 -7.41 -21.83
CA ILE A 122 0.39 -6.29 -22.71
C ILE A 122 1.66 -5.58 -22.25
N LEU A 123 2.02 -5.72 -20.98
CA LEU A 123 3.24 -5.14 -20.42
C LEU A 123 3.72 -5.97 -19.23
N GLN A 124 5.03 -6.19 -19.16
CA GLN A 124 5.70 -6.71 -17.98
C GLN A 124 6.74 -5.68 -17.51
N ALA A 125 6.69 -5.28 -16.25
CA ALA A 125 7.71 -4.48 -15.60
C ALA A 125 8.46 -5.35 -14.58
N ASN A 126 9.77 -5.49 -14.77
CA ASN A 126 10.65 -6.24 -13.89
C ASN A 126 11.54 -5.26 -13.12
N TYR A 127 11.49 -5.33 -11.81
CA TYR A 127 12.34 -4.58 -10.90
C TYR A 127 13.43 -5.48 -10.35
N ASP A 128 14.67 -5.03 -10.47
CA ASP A 128 15.83 -5.67 -9.85
C ASP A 128 16.19 -4.92 -8.56
N SER A 129 16.22 -5.64 -7.44
CA SER A 129 16.49 -5.05 -6.13
C SER A 129 17.95 -4.64 -5.92
N GLN A 130 18.88 -5.25 -6.65
CA GLN A 130 20.32 -4.99 -6.54
C GLN A 130 20.72 -3.75 -7.33
N SER A 131 20.31 -3.65 -8.60
CA SER A 131 20.58 -2.48 -9.46
C SER A 131 19.58 -1.34 -9.25
N GLN A 132 18.43 -1.63 -8.63
CA GLN A 132 17.30 -0.71 -8.48
C GLN A 132 16.68 -0.25 -9.80
N GLU A 133 16.95 -0.98 -10.88
CA GLU A 133 16.45 -0.65 -12.22
C GLU A 133 15.10 -1.32 -12.49
N VAL A 134 14.36 -0.74 -13.44
CA VAL A 134 13.10 -1.31 -13.93
C VAL A 134 13.22 -1.54 -15.43
N VAL A 135 13.07 -2.79 -15.85
CA VAL A 135 13.05 -3.21 -17.25
C VAL A 135 11.61 -3.46 -17.68
N TYR A 136 11.21 -2.86 -18.80
CA TYR A 136 9.88 -3.03 -19.37
C TYR A 136 9.96 -3.93 -20.60
N GLU A 137 9.12 -4.95 -20.63
CA GLU A 137 9.03 -5.93 -21.72
C GLU A 137 7.59 -5.93 -22.26
N GLN A 138 7.46 -5.93 -23.58
CA GLN A 138 6.18 -6.18 -24.25
C GLN A 138 6.20 -7.64 -24.70
N PRO A 139 5.20 -8.45 -24.30
CA PRO A 139 5.09 -9.81 -24.81
C PRO A 139 4.89 -9.77 -26.33
N SER A 140 5.54 -10.71 -27.01
CA SER A 140 5.57 -10.86 -28.47
C SER A 140 4.39 -11.68 -28.99
#